data_AF-A0A3D3GK11-F1
#
_entry.id   AF-A0A3D3GK11-F1
#
_cell.length_a   1.000
_cell.length_b   1.000
_cell.length_c   1.000
_cell.angle_alpha   90.00
_cell.angle_beta   90.00
_cell.angle_gamma   90.00
#
_symmetry.space_group_name_H-M   'P 1'
#
loop_
_entity.id
_entity.type
_entity.pdbx_description
1 polymer ?
#
loop_
_entity_poly.entity_id
_entity_poly.type
_entity_poly.pdbx_seq_one_letter_code
_entity_poly.pdbx_strand_id
1 'polypeptide(L)'
;MRSAKTAQPVQPVQEVKQLATDDSELAARFNRVLEATVEAMERSGVRYAFIGGIASGGLGRPRSTRDIDLFVRPEDADVTLRSLRESGFETEKTDPAWLFKGFKEGILVDVIFKSKGEIYLDQEMLRRMTTAEFHGRRLKLISPEDLLIIKAVAHSELTPGHWHDAIALLFHAHLDWDYLIQRARRAPRRVLSLLLYAQSVDIAVPNYVIRDLFDSLFGEIAMRGRTKKIKEHRATQDLSTEDRRDAELESRRLSARTEAVRHGPPLSPAENHSTVSLRMHERATKQYEVGHLRRKIAEDPRTHEIDIQIEQEGDRLLLTGRVCGSERSEAIEKLAREYFPKAEIENKIKVVSIEEPPDTEVLT
;
A
#
# COMPACT_ATOMS: atom_id res chain seq x y z
N MET A 1 -34.87 -0.56 -48.27
CA MET A 1 -33.39 -0.74 -48.28
C MET A 1 -32.81 0.22 -47.24
N ARG A 2 -32.45 -0.26 -46.05
CA ARG A 2 -31.77 0.52 -45.00
C ARG A 2 -30.31 0.08 -44.98
N SER A 3 -29.40 1.02 -45.24
CA SER A 3 -27.96 0.75 -45.36
C SER A 3 -27.35 0.54 -43.97
N ALA A 4 -26.70 -0.60 -43.78
CA ALA A 4 -25.97 -0.94 -42.57
C ALA A 4 -24.70 -0.07 -42.47
N LYS A 5 -24.58 0.71 -41.39
CA LYS A 5 -23.32 1.38 -41.04
C LYS A 5 -22.39 0.34 -40.43
N THR A 6 -21.39 -0.07 -41.21
CA THR A 6 -20.27 -0.91 -40.77
C THR A 6 -19.50 -0.18 -39.66
N ALA A 7 -19.40 -0.80 -38.49
CA ALA A 7 -18.58 -0.31 -37.40
C ALA A 7 -17.11 -0.28 -37.84
N GLN A 8 -16.45 0.86 -37.70
CA GLN A 8 -15.01 0.98 -37.93
C GLN A 8 -14.26 0.12 -36.88
N PRO A 9 -13.21 -0.61 -37.29
CA PRO A 9 -12.38 -1.32 -36.34
C PRO A 9 -11.72 -0.31 -35.38
N VAL A 10 -11.86 -0.57 -34.08
CA VAL A 10 -11.15 0.16 -33.03
C VAL A 10 -9.66 0.08 -33.34
N GLN A 11 -9.03 1.23 -33.56
CA GLN A 11 -7.59 1.28 -33.80
C GLN A 11 -6.88 0.67 -32.59
N PRO A 12 -5.83 -0.14 -32.80
CA PRO A 12 -5.04 -0.65 -31.68
C PRO A 12 -4.55 0.54 -30.87
N VAL A 13 -4.75 0.47 -29.55
CA VAL A 13 -4.22 1.42 -28.58
C VAL A 13 -2.72 1.53 -28.89
N GLN A 14 -2.28 2.74 -29.24
CA GLN A 14 -0.88 3.02 -29.54
C GLN A 14 -0.02 2.49 -28.40
N GLU A 15 1.00 1.69 -28.71
CA GLU A 15 2.03 1.27 -27.76
C GLU A 15 2.49 2.51 -27.00
N VAL A 16 2.16 2.57 -25.72
CA VAL A 16 2.61 3.64 -24.84
C VAL A 16 4.12 3.51 -24.78
N LYS A 17 4.81 4.37 -25.54
CA LYS A 17 6.25 4.60 -25.47
C LYS A 17 6.66 4.56 -24.00
N GLN A 18 7.59 3.65 -23.67
CA GLN A 18 8.28 3.58 -22.40
C GLN A 18 8.73 5.00 -22.02
N LEU A 19 7.97 5.66 -21.14
CA LEU A 19 8.35 6.95 -20.61
C LEU A 19 9.35 6.68 -19.50
N ALA A 20 10.60 6.66 -20.00
CA ALA A 20 11.83 7.00 -19.34
C ALA A 20 11.63 7.70 -17.99
N THR A 21 12.43 7.29 -17.01
CA THR A 21 12.88 8.22 -15.98
C THR A 21 13.23 9.54 -16.67
N ASP A 22 12.75 10.68 -16.18
CA ASP A 22 13.00 12.03 -16.74
C ASP A 22 14.52 12.40 -16.81
N ASP A 23 15.39 11.48 -16.43
CA ASP A 23 16.85 11.48 -16.53
C ASP A 23 17.30 10.17 -17.21
N SER A 24 17.84 10.28 -18.43
CA SER A 24 18.33 9.14 -19.22
C SER A 24 19.55 8.45 -18.59
N GLU A 25 20.37 9.20 -17.85
CA GLU A 25 21.54 8.66 -17.16
C GLU A 25 21.11 7.89 -15.89
N LEU A 26 20.07 8.36 -15.19
CA LEU A 26 19.47 7.57 -14.11
C LEU A 26 18.87 6.25 -14.62
N ALA A 27 18.19 6.26 -15.76
CA ALA A 27 17.68 5.03 -16.40
C ALA A 27 18.81 4.06 -16.74
N ALA A 28 19.88 4.57 -17.35
CA ALA A 28 21.04 3.78 -17.72
C ALA A 28 21.72 3.16 -16.48
N ARG A 29 21.94 3.94 -15.42
CA ARG A 29 22.45 3.47 -14.12
C ARG A 29 21.56 2.38 -13.54
N PHE A 30 20.25 2.64 -13.44
CA PHE A 30 19.29 1.66 -12.93
C PHE A 30 19.38 0.33 -13.70
N ASN A 31 19.44 0.39 -15.03
CA ASN A 31 19.52 -0.80 -15.88
C ASN A 31 20.83 -1.58 -15.71
N ARG A 32 21.96 -0.90 -15.50
CA ARG A 32 23.25 -1.54 -15.20
C ARG A 32 23.22 -2.21 -13.82
N VAL A 33 22.67 -1.52 -12.82
CA VAL A 33 22.57 -2.07 -11.46
C VAL A 33 21.61 -3.26 -11.42
N LEU A 34 20.46 -3.17 -12.09
CA LEU A 34 19.52 -4.27 -12.23
C LEU A 34 20.18 -5.50 -12.87
N GLU A 35 20.97 -5.31 -13.92
CA GLU A 35 21.73 -6.40 -14.56
C GLU A 35 22.74 -7.02 -13.60
N ALA A 36 23.54 -6.20 -12.91
CA ALA A 36 24.47 -6.69 -11.90
C ALA A 36 23.77 -7.42 -10.74
N THR A 37 22.57 -6.99 -10.35
CA THR A 37 21.74 -7.66 -9.35
C THR A 37 21.28 -9.03 -9.86
N VAL A 38 20.77 -9.12 -11.09
CA VAL A 38 20.37 -10.41 -11.69
C VAL A 38 21.55 -11.37 -11.77
N GLU A 39 22.72 -10.91 -12.23
CA GLU A 39 23.93 -11.72 -12.28
C GLU A 39 24.37 -12.23 -10.90
N ALA A 40 24.30 -11.37 -9.87
CA ALA A 40 24.60 -11.76 -8.49
C ALA A 40 23.63 -12.84 -7.99
N MET A 41 22.34 -12.71 -8.30
CA MET A 41 21.34 -13.69 -7.88
C MET A 41 21.53 -15.02 -8.60
N GLU A 42 21.72 -15.02 -9.91
CA GLU A 42 21.94 -16.24 -10.69
C GLU A 42 23.25 -16.95 -10.28
N ARG A 43 24.32 -16.20 -9.94
CA ARG A 43 25.56 -16.78 -9.38
C ARG A 43 25.34 -17.45 -8.02
N SER A 44 24.50 -16.87 -7.17
CA SER A 44 24.25 -17.38 -5.82
C SER A 44 23.41 -18.66 -5.79
N GLY A 45 22.60 -18.90 -6.83
CA GLY A 45 21.61 -19.97 -6.85
C GLY A 45 20.44 -19.78 -5.87
N VAL A 46 20.34 -18.63 -5.20
CA VAL A 46 19.23 -18.30 -4.30
C VAL A 46 17.95 -18.16 -5.12
N ARG A 47 16.84 -18.70 -4.59
CA ARG A 47 15.52 -18.47 -5.17
C ARG A 47 14.98 -17.14 -4.69
N TYR A 48 14.55 -16.31 -5.64
CA TYR A 48 14.08 -14.96 -5.37
C TYR A 48 13.00 -14.56 -6.37
N ALA A 49 12.26 -13.51 -6.03
CA ALA A 49 11.34 -12.84 -6.93
C ALA A 49 11.56 -11.34 -6.85
N PHE A 50 11.50 -10.64 -7.98
CA PHE A 50 11.35 -9.19 -7.94
C PHE A 50 9.92 -8.82 -7.53
N ILE A 51 9.82 -7.84 -6.63
CA ILE A 51 8.52 -7.30 -6.17
C ILE A 51 8.46 -5.79 -6.42
N GLY A 52 7.68 -5.06 -5.60
CA GLY A 52 7.82 -3.61 -5.49
C GLY A 52 7.53 -2.86 -6.79
N GLY A 53 8.34 -1.87 -7.12
CA GLY A 53 8.14 -1.03 -8.30
C GLY A 53 8.32 -1.78 -9.62
N ILE A 54 9.32 -2.69 -9.68
CA ILE A 54 9.61 -3.52 -10.86
C ILE A 54 8.39 -4.41 -11.19
N ALA A 55 7.86 -5.12 -10.18
CA ALA A 55 6.74 -6.00 -10.40
C ALA A 55 5.44 -5.23 -10.70
N SER A 56 5.21 -4.08 -10.07
CA SER A 56 4.09 -3.18 -10.41
C SER A 56 4.18 -2.70 -11.86
N GLY A 57 5.37 -2.35 -12.34
CA GLY A 57 5.61 -1.87 -13.71
C GLY A 57 5.51 -2.95 -14.77
N GLY A 58 5.98 -4.17 -14.46
CA GLY A 58 5.97 -5.30 -15.40
C GLY A 58 4.64 -6.05 -15.49
N LEU A 59 3.81 -6.02 -14.43
CA LEU A 59 2.52 -6.75 -14.38
C LEU A 59 1.29 -5.85 -14.39
N GLY A 60 1.44 -4.62 -13.89
CA GLY A 60 0.35 -3.66 -13.79
C GLY A 60 0.46 -2.59 -14.86
N ARG A 61 0.61 -1.34 -14.41
CA ARG A 61 0.77 -0.19 -15.28
C ARG A 61 2.27 0.13 -15.45
N PRO A 62 2.75 0.37 -16.69
CA PRO A 62 4.12 0.84 -16.91
C PRO A 62 4.45 2.07 -16.06
N ARG A 63 5.56 1.98 -15.32
CA ARG A 63 6.05 3.04 -14.43
C ARG A 63 7.55 2.89 -14.18
N SER A 64 8.17 3.99 -13.75
CA SER A 64 9.53 3.98 -13.22
C SER A 64 9.55 3.63 -11.73
N THR A 65 10.72 3.17 -11.28
CA THR A 65 11.07 2.93 -9.88
C THR A 65 12.50 3.39 -9.62
N ARG A 66 12.85 3.65 -8.36
CA ARG A 66 14.18 4.17 -7.97
C ARG A 66 15.06 3.13 -7.27
N ASP A 67 14.44 2.04 -6.87
CA ASP A 67 14.99 0.95 -6.08
C ASP A 67 14.63 -0.40 -6.73
N ILE A 68 15.39 -1.42 -6.34
CA ILE A 68 15.24 -2.80 -6.80
C ILE A 68 14.86 -3.65 -5.59
N ASP A 69 13.64 -4.17 -5.57
CA ASP A 69 13.15 -5.00 -4.48
C ASP A 69 13.34 -6.50 -4.79
N LEU A 70 14.27 -7.15 -4.10
CA LEU A 70 14.42 -8.60 -4.08
C LEU A 70 13.62 -9.17 -2.91
N PHE A 71 12.72 -10.11 -3.20
CA PHE A 71 12.06 -10.91 -2.19
C PHE A 71 12.72 -12.29 -2.13
N VAL A 72 13.30 -12.62 -0.98
CA VAL A 72 14.01 -13.86 -0.69
C VAL A 72 13.44 -14.52 0.57
N ARG A 73 13.90 -15.74 0.89
CA ARG A 73 13.57 -16.34 2.18
C ARG A 73 14.48 -15.80 3.29
N PRO A 74 14.03 -15.77 4.55
CA PRO A 74 14.87 -15.34 5.68
C PRO A 74 16.20 -16.09 5.76
N GLU A 75 16.20 -17.39 5.53
CA GLU A 75 17.42 -18.23 5.53
C GLU A 75 18.41 -17.87 4.41
N ASP A 76 17.94 -17.23 3.33
CA ASP A 76 18.75 -16.88 2.16
C ASP A 76 19.22 -15.41 2.17
N ALA A 77 18.76 -14.60 3.13
CA ALA A 77 19.06 -13.16 3.18
C ALA A 77 20.57 -12.88 3.30
N ASP A 78 21.27 -13.64 4.14
CA ASP A 78 22.72 -13.52 4.33
C ASP A 78 23.53 -13.98 3.11
N VAL A 79 23.07 -15.01 2.41
CA VAL A 79 23.70 -15.49 1.16
C VAL A 79 23.51 -14.45 0.05
N THR A 80 22.30 -13.90 -0.06
CA THR A 80 21.96 -12.83 -1.01
C THR A 80 22.84 -11.61 -0.80
N LEU A 81 22.95 -11.14 0.45
CA LEU A 81 23.75 -9.97 0.79
C LEU A 81 25.24 -10.19 0.48
N ARG A 82 25.78 -11.39 0.75
CA ARG A 82 27.17 -11.73 0.37
C ARG A 82 27.36 -11.73 -1.15
N SER A 83 26.44 -12.30 -1.91
CA SER A 83 26.53 -12.33 -3.38
C SER A 83 26.51 -10.92 -3.99
N LEU A 84 25.67 -10.02 -3.45
CA LEU A 84 25.67 -8.61 -3.83
C LEU A 84 27.03 -7.97 -3.52
N ARG A 85 27.59 -8.18 -2.32
CA ARG A 85 28.91 -7.65 -1.97
C ARG A 85 30.02 -8.14 -2.92
N GLU A 86 30.03 -9.43 -3.23
CA GLU A 86 30.97 -10.03 -4.20
C GLU A 86 30.81 -9.47 -5.62
N SER A 87 29.64 -8.91 -5.93
CA SER A 87 29.32 -8.25 -7.21
C SER A 87 29.54 -6.73 -7.17
N GLY A 88 30.25 -6.24 -6.16
CA GLY A 88 30.67 -4.84 -6.02
C GLY A 88 29.60 -3.91 -5.46
N PHE A 89 28.61 -4.44 -4.75
CA PHE A 89 27.65 -3.63 -4.01
C PHE A 89 28.20 -3.30 -2.61
N GLU A 90 27.99 -2.08 -2.14
CA GLU A 90 28.08 -1.76 -0.72
C GLU A 90 26.85 -2.34 -0.02
N THR A 91 27.02 -3.00 1.12
CA THR A 91 25.94 -3.79 1.73
C THR A 91 25.81 -3.52 3.21
N GLU A 92 24.59 -3.46 3.70
CA GLU A 92 24.27 -3.17 5.10
C GLU A 92 23.18 -4.09 5.63
N LYS A 93 23.34 -4.58 6.86
CA LYS A 93 22.28 -5.29 7.59
C LYS A 93 21.41 -4.29 8.35
N THR A 94 20.51 -3.63 7.65
CA THR A 94 19.68 -2.55 8.19
C THR A 94 18.70 -2.99 9.27
N ASP A 95 17.83 -3.95 8.96
CA ASP A 95 16.84 -4.46 9.90
C ASP A 95 16.84 -6.00 9.85
N PRO A 96 17.43 -6.66 10.85
CA PRO A 96 17.53 -8.11 10.88
C PRO A 96 16.17 -8.81 11.00
N ALA A 97 15.08 -8.09 11.29
CA ALA A 97 13.75 -8.66 11.35
C ALA A 97 13.09 -8.78 9.97
N TRP A 98 13.50 -8.02 8.94
CA TRP A 98 12.80 -8.05 7.66
C TRP A 98 13.56 -7.62 6.39
N LEU A 99 14.65 -6.84 6.49
CA LEU A 99 15.29 -6.23 5.31
C LEU A 99 16.79 -5.95 5.50
N PHE A 100 17.58 -6.30 4.48
CA PHE A 100 18.95 -5.80 4.28
C PHE A 100 19.05 -4.92 3.03
N LYS A 101 20.10 -4.12 2.91
CA LYS A 101 20.29 -3.20 1.79
C LYS A 101 21.61 -3.45 1.05
N GLY A 102 21.55 -3.31 -0.27
CA GLY A 102 22.71 -3.20 -1.15
C GLY A 102 22.66 -1.87 -1.92
N PHE A 103 23.81 -1.28 -2.19
CA PHE A 103 23.94 -0.02 -2.91
C PHE A 103 24.99 -0.16 -4.00
N LYS A 104 24.67 0.31 -5.21
CA LYS A 104 25.64 0.39 -6.33
C LYS A 104 25.23 1.52 -7.25
N GLU A 105 26.19 2.36 -7.66
CA GLU A 105 25.94 3.52 -8.53
C GLU A 105 24.82 4.46 -8.02
N GLY A 106 24.61 4.53 -6.69
CA GLY A 106 23.53 5.31 -6.07
C GLY A 106 22.13 4.69 -6.18
N ILE A 107 22.00 3.47 -6.71
CA ILE A 107 20.75 2.71 -6.77
C ILE A 107 20.69 1.76 -5.58
N LEU A 108 19.54 1.76 -4.90
CA LEU A 108 19.23 0.89 -3.77
C LEU A 108 18.70 -0.47 -4.25
N VAL A 109 19.20 -1.54 -3.65
CA VAL A 109 18.68 -2.90 -3.75
C VAL A 109 18.22 -3.34 -2.37
N ASP A 110 16.91 -3.48 -2.20
CA ASP A 110 16.30 -3.97 -0.97
C ASP A 110 16.23 -5.51 -1.01
N VAL A 111 16.87 -6.17 -0.04
CA VAL A 111 16.81 -7.62 0.17
C VAL A 111 15.77 -7.92 1.23
N ILE A 112 14.51 -7.97 0.80
CA ILE A 112 13.35 -8.19 1.65
C ILE A 112 13.20 -9.68 1.89
N PHE A 113 13.11 -10.08 3.16
CA PHE A 113 12.81 -11.48 3.52
C PHE A 113 11.53 -11.63 4.34
N LYS A 114 10.89 -10.51 4.68
CA LYS A 114 9.58 -10.45 5.31
C LYS A 114 8.86 -9.18 4.88
N SER A 115 7.63 -9.31 4.40
CA SER A 115 6.75 -8.18 4.12
C SER A 115 5.72 -7.99 5.24
N LYS A 116 5.05 -6.83 5.25
CA LYS A 116 3.99 -6.52 6.22
C LYS A 116 2.92 -7.62 6.22
N GLY A 117 2.35 -7.88 7.40
CA GLY A 117 1.35 -8.95 7.59
C GLY A 117 1.95 -10.36 7.69
N GLU A 118 3.20 -10.49 8.12
CA GLU A 118 3.90 -11.78 8.28
C GLU A 118 3.93 -12.58 6.96
N ILE A 119 4.15 -11.89 5.84
CA ILE A 119 4.25 -12.50 4.52
C ILE A 119 5.71 -12.84 4.25
N TYR A 120 5.99 -14.12 4.03
CA TYR A 120 7.30 -14.66 3.68
C TYR A 120 7.25 -15.30 2.28
N LEU A 121 8.39 -15.38 1.61
CA LEU A 121 8.50 -16.05 0.31
C LEU A 121 8.30 -17.56 0.45
N ASP A 122 7.06 -18.01 0.33
CA ASP A 122 6.72 -19.41 0.49
C ASP A 122 6.88 -20.23 -0.81
N GLN A 123 6.72 -21.55 -0.67
CA GLN A 123 6.90 -22.47 -1.80
C GLN A 123 5.86 -22.29 -2.91
N GLU A 124 4.67 -21.80 -2.57
CA GLU A 124 3.59 -21.57 -3.55
C GLU A 124 3.87 -20.31 -4.37
N MET A 125 4.32 -19.22 -3.73
CA MET A 125 4.79 -18.01 -4.40
C MET A 125 5.88 -18.35 -5.42
N LEU A 126 6.86 -19.17 -5.01
CA LEU A 126 7.95 -19.60 -5.89
C LEU A 126 7.45 -20.42 -7.10
N ARG A 127 6.42 -21.25 -6.93
CA ARG A 127 5.83 -22.02 -8.03
C ARG A 127 5.05 -21.15 -9.01
N ARG A 128 4.47 -20.06 -8.52
CA ARG A 128 3.60 -19.15 -9.29
C ARG A 128 4.32 -17.89 -9.78
N MET A 129 5.64 -17.81 -9.60
CA MET A 129 6.42 -16.73 -10.19
C MET A 129 6.16 -16.64 -11.68
N THR A 130 6.00 -15.41 -12.16
CA THR A 130 5.76 -15.13 -13.56
C THR A 130 6.98 -14.46 -14.17
N THR A 131 7.17 -14.64 -15.46
CA THR A 131 8.21 -13.91 -16.19
C THR A 131 7.56 -12.78 -16.95
N ALA A 132 7.97 -11.54 -16.69
CA ALA A 132 7.50 -10.38 -17.44
C ALA A 132 8.65 -9.49 -17.87
N GLU A 133 8.37 -8.60 -18.82
CA GLU A 133 9.35 -7.64 -19.32
C GLU A 133 9.36 -6.38 -18.45
N PHE A 134 10.56 -5.95 -18.07
CA PHE A 134 10.79 -4.65 -17.43
C PHE A 134 12.05 -4.04 -18.03
N HIS A 135 11.94 -2.84 -18.61
CA HIS A 135 13.02 -2.15 -19.31
C HIS A 135 13.73 -3.06 -20.36
N GLY A 136 12.96 -3.81 -21.16
CA GLY A 136 13.52 -4.71 -22.19
C GLY A 136 14.10 -6.02 -21.66
N ARG A 137 14.04 -6.30 -20.35
CA ARG A 137 14.59 -7.51 -19.74
C ARG A 137 13.48 -8.42 -19.23
N ARG A 138 13.61 -9.72 -19.46
CA ARG A 138 12.73 -10.74 -18.87
C ARG A 138 13.19 -11.05 -17.45
N LEU A 139 12.35 -10.75 -16.46
CA LEU A 139 12.66 -10.93 -15.05
C LEU A 139 11.68 -11.91 -14.39
N LYS A 140 12.15 -12.66 -13.38
CA LYS A 140 11.30 -13.48 -12.52
C LYS A 140 10.62 -12.57 -11.49
N LEU A 141 9.33 -12.33 -11.69
CA LEU A 141 8.51 -11.50 -10.82
C LEU A 141 7.64 -12.39 -9.92
N ILE A 142 7.23 -11.86 -8.77
CA ILE A 142 6.18 -12.49 -7.98
C ILE A 142 4.86 -12.53 -8.78
N SER A 143 3.97 -13.47 -8.48
CA SER A 143 2.66 -13.55 -9.14
C SER A 143 1.85 -12.25 -8.93
N PRO A 144 0.99 -11.85 -9.89
CA PRO A 144 0.19 -10.63 -9.75
C PRO A 144 -0.78 -10.71 -8.55
N GLU A 145 -1.28 -11.90 -8.20
CA GLU A 145 -2.12 -12.12 -7.03
C GLU A 145 -1.33 -11.89 -5.73
N ASP A 146 -0.14 -12.47 -5.61
CA ASP A 146 0.70 -12.28 -4.43
C ASP A 146 1.16 -10.82 -4.28
N LEU A 147 1.51 -10.15 -5.39
CA LEU A 147 1.84 -8.74 -5.38
C LEU A 147 0.65 -7.89 -4.93
N LEU A 148 -0.55 -8.19 -5.42
CA LEU A 148 -1.79 -7.53 -5.01
C LEU A 148 -2.01 -7.68 -3.50
N ILE A 149 -1.84 -8.88 -2.94
CA ILE A 149 -1.93 -9.09 -1.48
C ILE A 149 -0.88 -8.25 -0.73
N ILE A 150 0.37 -8.29 -1.17
CA ILE A 150 1.46 -7.53 -0.54
C ILE A 150 1.16 -6.03 -0.56
N LYS A 151 0.74 -5.49 -1.70
CA LYS A 151 0.41 -4.06 -1.86
C LYS A 151 -0.82 -3.67 -1.05
N ALA A 152 -1.86 -4.51 -1.08
CA ALA A 152 -3.06 -4.32 -0.30
C ALA A 152 -2.74 -4.25 1.20
N VAL A 153 -1.84 -5.11 1.71
CA VAL A 153 -1.42 -5.13 3.12
C VAL A 153 -0.41 -4.03 3.46
N ALA A 154 0.47 -3.68 2.54
CA ALA A 154 1.49 -2.67 2.77
C ALA A 154 0.92 -1.25 2.84
N HIS A 155 -0.19 -1.00 2.12
CA HIS A 155 -0.86 0.28 2.05
C HIS A 155 -1.13 0.88 3.45
N SER A 156 -0.88 2.17 3.56
CA SER A 156 -1.28 3.04 4.66
C SER A 156 -1.54 4.44 4.11
N GLU A 157 -2.06 5.33 4.94
CA GLU A 157 -2.19 6.76 4.64
C GLU A 157 -0.86 7.38 4.14
N LEU A 158 0.27 6.92 4.68
CA LEU A 158 1.60 7.41 4.32
C LEU A 158 2.14 6.80 3.01
N THR A 159 1.50 5.76 2.48
CA THR A 159 1.92 5.01 1.28
C THR A 159 0.72 4.72 0.37
N PRO A 160 0.03 5.75 -0.14
CA PRO A 160 -1.18 5.58 -0.96
C PRO A 160 -0.90 4.85 -2.28
N GLY A 161 0.30 5.01 -2.83
CA GLY A 161 0.70 4.38 -4.10
C GLY A 161 0.58 2.86 -4.12
N HIS A 162 0.68 2.17 -2.97
CA HIS A 162 0.46 0.72 -2.92
C HIS A 162 -0.98 0.33 -3.26
N TRP A 163 -1.97 1.14 -2.87
CA TRP A 163 -3.36 0.89 -3.24
C TRP A 163 -3.56 1.03 -4.75
N HIS A 164 -2.98 2.08 -5.35
CA HIS A 164 -3.06 2.31 -6.79
C HIS A 164 -2.37 1.22 -7.61
N ASP A 165 -1.20 0.74 -7.15
CA ASP A 165 -0.53 -0.40 -7.76
C ASP A 165 -1.41 -1.67 -7.72
N ALA A 166 -2.06 -1.94 -6.58
CA ALA A 166 -2.96 -3.08 -6.44
C ALA A 166 -4.18 -2.99 -7.40
N ILE A 167 -4.73 -1.78 -7.57
CA ILE A 167 -5.79 -1.51 -8.54
C ILE A 167 -5.30 -1.68 -9.99
N ALA A 168 -4.08 -1.22 -10.30
CA ALA A 168 -3.50 -1.42 -11.62
C ALA A 168 -3.33 -2.91 -11.96
N LEU A 169 -2.95 -3.74 -10.99
CA LEU A 169 -2.86 -5.19 -11.18
C LEU A 169 -4.23 -5.81 -11.48
N LEU A 170 -5.29 -5.40 -10.80
CA LEU A 170 -6.66 -5.89 -11.07
C LEU A 170 -7.12 -5.59 -12.50
N PHE A 171 -6.66 -4.48 -13.07
CA PHE A 171 -7.08 -4.06 -14.41
C PHE A 171 -6.21 -4.66 -15.53
N HIS A 172 -4.88 -4.75 -15.32
CA HIS A 172 -3.95 -5.09 -16.40
C HIS A 172 -3.46 -6.53 -16.35
N ALA A 173 -3.42 -7.17 -15.17
CA ALA A 173 -2.90 -8.52 -15.04
C ALA A 173 -3.99 -9.58 -15.25
N HIS A 174 -3.60 -10.73 -15.77
CA HIS A 174 -4.42 -11.93 -15.71
C HIS A 174 -4.31 -12.54 -14.31
N LEU A 175 -5.44 -12.62 -13.60
CA LEU A 175 -5.50 -13.16 -12.25
C LEU A 175 -6.17 -14.53 -12.22
N ASP A 176 -5.53 -15.47 -11.54
CA ASP A 176 -6.14 -16.68 -10.99
C ASP A 176 -6.92 -16.31 -9.73
N TRP A 177 -8.22 -16.14 -9.89
CA TRP A 177 -9.13 -15.73 -8.83
C TRP A 177 -9.22 -16.74 -7.69
N ASP A 178 -9.15 -18.04 -7.97
CA ASP A 178 -9.20 -19.08 -6.94
C ASP A 178 -7.94 -19.02 -6.06
N TYR A 179 -6.78 -18.81 -6.70
CA TYR A 179 -5.55 -18.55 -5.99
C TYR A 179 -5.62 -17.26 -5.17
N LEU A 180 -6.14 -16.17 -5.75
CA LEU A 180 -6.29 -14.91 -5.03
C LEU A 180 -7.16 -15.08 -3.77
N ILE A 181 -8.30 -15.79 -3.85
CA ILE A 181 -9.16 -16.09 -2.69
C ILE A 181 -8.37 -16.86 -1.62
N GLN A 182 -7.62 -17.89 -2.02
CA GLN A 182 -6.79 -18.66 -1.09
C GLN A 182 -5.76 -17.77 -0.38
N ARG A 183 -5.07 -16.91 -1.12
CA ARG A 183 -4.01 -16.02 -0.59
C ARG A 183 -4.56 -14.89 0.25
N ALA A 184 -5.72 -14.37 -0.12
CA ALA A 184 -6.41 -13.29 0.58
C ALA A 184 -6.74 -13.62 2.04
N ARG A 185 -6.76 -14.90 2.44
CA ARG A 185 -6.90 -15.33 3.84
C ARG A 185 -5.86 -14.71 4.79
N ARG A 186 -4.73 -14.23 4.28
CA ARG A 186 -3.74 -13.48 5.07
C ARG A 186 -4.21 -12.07 5.46
N ALA A 187 -5.05 -11.45 4.63
CA ALA A 187 -5.58 -10.11 4.84
C ALA A 187 -7.00 -9.93 4.28
N PRO A 188 -7.96 -10.78 4.70
CA PRO A 188 -9.22 -10.95 3.97
C PRO A 188 -10.05 -9.67 3.93
N ARG A 189 -10.04 -8.88 5.01
CA ARG A 189 -10.72 -7.58 5.06
C ARG A 189 -10.11 -6.57 4.10
N ARG A 190 -8.78 -6.48 4.05
CA ARG A 190 -8.08 -5.51 3.17
C ARG A 190 -8.32 -5.84 1.70
N VAL A 191 -8.26 -7.12 1.35
CA VAL A 191 -8.51 -7.58 -0.02
C VAL A 191 -9.97 -7.39 -0.39
N LEU A 192 -10.92 -7.77 0.48
CA LEU A 192 -12.34 -7.55 0.21
C LEU A 192 -12.66 -6.07 -0.01
N SER A 193 -12.10 -5.17 0.82
CA SER A 193 -12.25 -3.72 0.63
C SER A 193 -11.68 -3.26 -0.72
N LEU A 194 -10.51 -3.77 -1.12
CA LEU A 194 -9.90 -3.44 -2.41
C LEU A 194 -10.77 -3.89 -3.58
N LEU A 195 -11.28 -5.12 -3.53
CA LEU A 195 -12.10 -5.68 -4.60
C LEU A 195 -13.48 -4.99 -4.72
N LEU A 196 -14.09 -4.63 -3.59
CA LEU A 196 -15.33 -3.85 -3.59
C LEU A 196 -15.10 -2.43 -4.14
N TYR A 197 -13.99 -1.79 -3.75
CA TYR A 197 -13.61 -0.50 -4.32
C TYR A 197 -13.39 -0.62 -5.84
N ALA A 198 -12.67 -1.65 -6.29
CA ALA A 198 -12.45 -1.92 -7.70
C ALA A 198 -13.77 -2.04 -8.48
N GLN A 199 -14.75 -2.81 -7.98
CA GLN A 199 -16.08 -2.87 -8.58
C GLN A 199 -16.80 -1.51 -8.61
N SER A 200 -16.62 -0.67 -7.58
CA SER A 200 -17.24 0.65 -7.51
C SER A 200 -16.69 1.65 -8.54
N VAL A 201 -15.50 1.37 -9.10
CA VAL A 201 -14.87 2.14 -10.17
C VAL A 201 -14.82 1.35 -11.49
N ASP A 202 -15.78 0.44 -11.68
CA ASP A 202 -16.04 -0.34 -12.90
C ASP A 202 -14.91 -1.29 -13.33
N ILE A 203 -14.06 -1.72 -12.40
CA ILE A 203 -13.10 -2.80 -12.64
C ILE A 203 -13.80 -4.14 -12.43
N ALA A 204 -13.72 -5.00 -13.44
CA ALA A 204 -14.38 -6.29 -13.45
C ALA A 204 -13.77 -7.25 -12.42
N VAL A 205 -14.45 -7.42 -11.29
CA VAL A 205 -14.16 -8.48 -10.30
C VAL A 205 -15.34 -9.46 -10.28
N PRO A 206 -15.10 -10.78 -10.40
CA PRO A 206 -16.18 -11.75 -10.36
C PRO A 206 -16.92 -11.76 -9.01
N ASN A 207 -18.25 -11.74 -9.04
CA ASN A 207 -19.06 -11.71 -7.82
C ASN A 207 -18.85 -12.91 -6.88
N TYR A 208 -18.43 -14.07 -7.40
CA TYR A 208 -18.14 -15.22 -6.54
C TYR A 208 -16.92 -14.95 -5.65
N VAL A 209 -15.90 -14.23 -6.15
CA VAL A 209 -14.71 -13.86 -5.36
C VAL A 209 -15.10 -12.99 -4.17
N ILE A 210 -15.96 -11.99 -4.39
CA ILE A 210 -16.50 -11.13 -3.34
C ILE A 210 -17.29 -11.94 -2.32
N ARG A 211 -18.20 -12.81 -2.79
CA ARG A 211 -19.05 -13.64 -1.92
C ARG A 211 -18.21 -14.59 -1.08
N ASP A 212 -17.27 -15.31 -1.66
CA ASP A 212 -16.45 -16.29 -0.96
C ASP A 212 -15.58 -15.63 0.13
N LEU A 213 -14.99 -14.47 -0.17
CA LEU A 213 -14.24 -13.70 0.82
C LEU A 213 -15.15 -13.14 1.91
N PHE A 214 -16.32 -12.61 1.56
CA PHE A 214 -17.30 -12.13 2.52
C PHE A 214 -17.78 -13.26 3.44
N ASP A 215 -18.13 -14.41 2.89
CA ASP A 215 -18.60 -15.57 3.64
C ASP A 215 -17.49 -16.15 4.52
N SER A 216 -16.23 -16.12 4.08
CA SER A 216 -15.09 -16.50 4.92
C SER A 216 -14.91 -15.61 6.15
N LEU A 217 -15.34 -14.35 6.07
CA LEU A 217 -15.23 -13.36 7.15
C LEU A 217 -16.46 -13.31 8.06
N PHE A 218 -17.64 -13.48 7.48
CA PHE A 218 -18.92 -13.17 8.12
C PHE A 218 -19.94 -14.33 8.09
N GLY A 219 -19.65 -15.42 7.39
CA GLY A 219 -20.57 -16.54 7.21
C GLY A 219 -21.03 -17.15 8.54
N GLU A 220 -20.15 -17.28 9.53
CA GLU A 220 -20.52 -17.75 10.87
C GLU A 220 -21.44 -16.77 11.62
N ILE A 221 -21.24 -15.46 11.43
CA ILE A 221 -22.04 -14.40 12.04
C ILE A 221 -23.45 -14.38 11.40
N ALA A 222 -23.53 -14.54 10.09
CA ALA A 222 -24.80 -14.63 9.35
C ALA A 222 -25.61 -15.87 9.76
N MET A 223 -24.96 -17.02 9.98
CA MET A 223 -25.60 -18.26 10.43
C MET A 223 -26.05 -18.19 11.90
N ARG A 224 -25.27 -17.58 12.80
CA ARG A 224 -25.69 -17.31 14.19
C ARG A 224 -26.89 -16.35 14.25
N GLY A 225 -26.90 -15.31 13.42
CA GLY A 225 -28.02 -14.37 13.29
C GLY A 225 -29.31 -15.00 12.76
N ARG A 226 -29.22 -15.85 11.72
CA ARG A 226 -30.36 -16.63 11.20
C ARG A 226 -30.90 -17.61 12.24
N THR A 227 -30.03 -18.36 12.91
CA THR A 227 -30.44 -19.33 13.93
C THR A 227 -31.13 -18.65 15.12
N LYS A 228 -30.64 -17.47 15.53
CA LYS A 228 -31.26 -16.66 16.58
C LYS A 228 -32.64 -16.13 16.16
N LYS A 229 -32.77 -15.58 14.94
CA LYS A 229 -34.07 -15.17 14.37
C LYS A 229 -35.09 -16.32 14.27
N ILE A 230 -34.66 -17.52 13.88
CA ILE A 230 -35.54 -18.69 13.78
C ILE A 230 -36.00 -19.16 15.17
N LYS A 231 -35.13 -19.15 16.18
CA LYS A 231 -35.48 -19.46 17.57
C LYS A 231 -36.44 -18.42 18.17
N GLU A 232 -36.21 -17.13 17.91
CA GLU A 232 -37.08 -16.03 18.35
C GLU A 232 -38.46 -16.07 17.68
N HIS A 233 -38.54 -16.40 16.38
CA HIS A 233 -39.81 -16.60 15.66
C HIS A 233 -40.59 -17.82 16.17
N ARG A 234 -39.91 -18.93 16.48
CA ARG A 234 -40.57 -20.10 17.10
C ARG A 234 -41.07 -19.80 18.51
N ALA A 235 -40.27 -19.11 19.32
CA ALA A 235 -40.67 -18.71 20.68
C ALA A 235 -41.88 -17.75 20.68
N THR A 236 -42.01 -16.86 19.69
CA THR A 236 -43.18 -15.96 19.57
C THR A 236 -44.42 -16.63 19.00
N GLN A 237 -44.27 -17.76 18.29
CA GLN A 237 -45.39 -18.54 17.78
C GLN A 237 -46.07 -19.42 18.85
N ASP A 238 -45.34 -19.83 19.90
CA ASP A 238 -45.88 -20.65 21.00
C ASP A 238 -46.42 -19.84 22.21
N LEU A 239 -46.42 -18.50 22.12
CA LEU A 239 -46.95 -17.61 23.17
C LEU A 239 -48.47 -17.45 23.11
N SER A 240 -49.11 -17.34 24.28
CA SER A 240 -50.53 -17.04 24.40
C SER A 240 -50.87 -15.64 23.85
N THR A 241 -52.14 -15.38 23.55
CA THR A 241 -52.59 -14.10 22.96
C THR A 241 -52.31 -12.87 23.83
N GLU A 242 -52.18 -13.03 25.14
CA GLU A 242 -51.79 -11.96 26.07
C GLU A 242 -50.29 -11.68 26.01
N ASP A 243 -49.46 -12.73 26.08
CA ASP A 243 -48.00 -12.60 26.06
C ASP A 243 -47.47 -11.99 24.73
N ARG A 244 -48.19 -12.22 23.62
CA ARG A 244 -47.88 -11.61 22.33
C ARG A 244 -48.07 -10.10 22.32
N ARG A 245 -49.09 -9.58 23.02
CA ARG A 245 -49.35 -8.13 23.10
C ARG A 245 -48.28 -7.41 23.91
N ASP A 246 -47.84 -8.02 25.01
CA ASP A 246 -46.81 -7.45 25.87
C ASP A 246 -45.43 -7.43 25.17
N ALA A 247 -45.09 -8.51 24.45
CA ALA A 247 -43.87 -8.57 23.63
C ALA A 247 -43.86 -7.53 22.48
N GLU A 248 -45.02 -7.26 21.87
CA GLU A 248 -45.16 -6.26 20.81
C GLU A 248 -45.03 -4.82 21.35
N LEU A 249 -45.57 -4.55 22.55
CA LEU A 249 -45.40 -3.30 23.28
C LEU A 249 -43.94 -3.06 23.69
N GLU A 250 -43.23 -4.10 24.13
CA GLU A 250 -41.82 -4.02 24.51
C GLU A 250 -40.90 -3.82 23.30
N SER A 251 -41.19 -4.47 22.17
CA SER A 251 -40.47 -4.28 20.90
C SER A 251 -40.62 -2.86 20.34
N ARG A 252 -41.81 -2.26 20.46
CA ARG A 252 -42.05 -0.85 20.13
C ARG A 252 -41.27 0.10 21.04
N ARG A 253 -41.18 -0.19 22.34
CA ARG A 253 -40.35 0.58 23.28
C ARG A 253 -38.85 0.48 22.97
N LEU A 254 -38.37 -0.71 22.59
CA LEU A 254 -36.96 -0.92 22.23
C LEU A 254 -36.58 -0.19 20.94
N SER A 255 -37.48 -0.20 19.93
CA SER A 255 -37.28 0.54 18.68
C SER A 255 -37.23 2.06 18.91
N ALA A 256 -38.14 2.59 19.75
CA ALA A 256 -38.11 4.02 20.13
C ALA A 256 -36.84 4.41 20.90
N ARG A 257 -36.29 3.51 21.73
CA ARG A 257 -35.03 3.72 22.45
C ARG A 257 -33.81 3.68 21.52
N THR A 258 -33.87 2.89 20.45
CA THR A 258 -32.80 2.79 19.44
C THR A 258 -32.76 4.03 18.53
N GLU A 259 -33.91 4.63 18.24
CA GLU A 259 -33.98 5.93 17.56
C GLU A 259 -33.41 7.07 18.40
N ALA A 260 -33.59 7.04 19.73
CA ALA A 260 -33.00 8.03 20.64
C ALA A 260 -31.46 7.96 20.71
N VAL A 261 -30.83 6.81 20.44
CA VAL A 261 -29.37 6.65 20.43
C VAL A 261 -28.72 7.19 19.15
N ARG A 262 -29.48 7.42 18.06
CA ARG A 262 -28.95 8.05 16.83
C ARG A 262 -28.57 9.52 17.00
N HIS A 263 -29.06 10.18 18.05
CA HIS A 263 -28.65 11.53 18.43
C HIS A 263 -27.84 11.44 19.73
N GLY A 264 -26.57 11.07 19.62
CA GLY A 264 -25.65 10.96 20.76
C GLY A 264 -25.32 12.32 21.40
N PRO A 265 -25.10 12.39 22.73
CA PRO A 265 -24.59 13.59 23.39
C PRO A 265 -23.06 13.74 23.17
N PRO A 266 -22.48 14.94 23.35
CA PRO A 266 -21.08 15.18 23.06
C PRO A 266 -20.17 14.52 24.11
N LEU A 267 -19.01 14.05 23.64
CA LEU A 267 -17.96 13.41 24.44
C LEU A 267 -17.08 14.44 25.18
N SER A 268 -16.67 14.11 26.41
CA SER A 268 -15.65 14.83 27.20
C SER A 268 -14.60 13.83 27.75
N PRO A 269 -13.33 14.22 28.00
CA PRO A 269 -12.17 13.34 27.92
C PRO A 269 -11.74 12.62 29.21
N ALA A 270 -10.86 11.65 29.00
CA ALA A 270 -10.40 10.58 29.89
C ALA A 270 -9.29 10.95 30.89
N GLU A 271 -9.18 10.17 31.97
CA GLU A 271 -8.03 10.16 32.90
C GLU A 271 -7.39 8.76 33.06
N ASN A 272 -6.08 8.74 32.79
CA ASN A 272 -4.93 8.02 33.35
C ASN A 272 -5.04 6.64 34.04
N HIS A 273 -4.22 5.70 33.54
CA HIS A 273 -3.44 4.77 34.37
C HIS A 273 -2.04 4.52 33.79
N SER A 274 -1.08 4.39 34.70
CA SER A 274 0.35 4.65 34.54
C SER A 274 1.23 3.39 34.69
N THR A 275 2.51 3.56 34.33
CA THR A 275 3.70 2.94 34.98
C THR A 275 4.29 1.59 34.52
N VAL A 276 4.00 1.10 33.32
CA VAL A 276 4.86 0.10 32.61
C VAL A 276 5.55 0.71 31.37
N SER A 277 5.23 1.96 31.04
CA SER A 277 5.49 2.61 29.74
C SER A 277 6.88 3.26 29.58
N LEU A 278 7.64 3.46 30.66
CA LEU A 278 8.75 4.43 30.65
C LEU A 278 9.99 4.02 29.84
N ARG A 279 10.25 2.73 29.59
CA ARG A 279 11.37 2.30 28.73
C ARG A 279 11.01 2.04 27.27
N MET A 280 9.73 1.82 26.96
CA MET A 280 9.23 1.88 25.58
C MET A 280 9.01 3.33 25.13
N HIS A 281 8.86 4.26 26.07
CA HIS A 281 8.58 5.67 25.80
C HIS A 281 9.70 6.40 25.08
N GLU A 282 10.98 6.11 25.29
CA GLU A 282 12.09 6.85 24.63
C GLU A 282 12.22 6.53 23.12
N ARG A 283 11.97 5.28 22.71
CA ARG A 283 11.95 4.91 21.28
C ARG A 283 10.64 5.31 20.60
N ALA A 284 9.54 5.29 21.35
CA ALA A 284 8.26 5.77 20.88
C ALA A 284 8.24 7.30 20.75
N THR A 285 8.78 8.06 21.70
CA THR A 285 8.78 9.55 21.67
C THR A 285 9.49 10.10 20.45
N LYS A 286 10.60 9.49 19.99
CA LYS A 286 11.26 9.92 18.74
C LYS A 286 10.39 9.74 17.49
N GLN A 287 9.65 8.64 17.38
CA GLN A 287 8.67 8.45 16.30
C GLN A 287 7.41 9.32 16.46
N TYR A 288 7.02 9.65 17.70
CA TYR A 288 5.93 10.59 17.97
C TYR A 288 6.29 12.02 17.56
N GLU A 289 7.52 12.48 17.78
CA GLU A 289 7.96 13.83 17.42
C GLU A 289 7.95 14.06 15.89
N VAL A 290 8.41 13.09 15.09
CA VAL A 290 8.33 13.17 13.62
C VAL A 290 6.88 13.17 13.14
N GLY A 291 6.02 12.34 13.74
CA GLY A 291 4.59 12.31 13.44
C GLY A 291 3.87 13.62 13.80
N HIS A 292 4.25 14.25 14.91
CA HIS A 292 3.72 15.56 15.33
C HIS A 292 4.21 16.70 14.44
N LEU A 293 5.50 16.70 14.04
CA LEU A 293 6.03 17.67 13.08
C LEU A 293 5.33 17.52 11.72
N ARG A 294 5.12 16.30 11.24
CA ARG A 294 4.41 16.03 9.98
C ARG A 294 2.95 16.50 10.02
N ARG A 295 2.24 16.23 11.12
CA ARG A 295 0.88 16.75 11.34
C ARG A 295 0.87 18.27 11.36
N LYS A 296 1.85 18.90 12.01
CA LYS A 296 1.95 20.37 12.08
C LYS A 296 2.32 21.00 10.74
N ILE A 297 3.15 20.37 9.92
CA ILE A 297 3.40 20.82 8.55
C ILE A 297 2.12 20.71 7.70
N ALA A 298 1.32 19.67 7.89
CA ALA A 298 0.03 19.54 7.20
C ALA A 298 -1.05 20.51 7.71
N GLU A 299 -1.04 20.89 8.99
CA GLU A 299 -2.06 21.74 9.62
C GLU A 299 -1.68 23.23 9.69
N ASP A 300 -0.41 23.60 9.50
CA ASP A 300 0.04 25.00 9.55
C ASP A 300 -0.33 25.72 8.23
N PRO A 301 -1.05 26.85 8.30
CA PRO A 301 -1.47 27.62 7.13
C PRO A 301 -0.31 28.06 6.22
N ARG A 302 0.93 28.06 6.72
CA ARG A 302 2.14 28.46 5.99
C ARG A 302 2.79 27.32 5.21
N THR A 303 2.46 26.06 5.47
CA THR A 303 3.19 24.88 4.97
C THR A 303 2.32 23.73 4.45
N HIS A 304 1.02 23.98 4.25
CA HIS A 304 -0.04 23.02 3.87
C HIS A 304 0.26 22.22 2.58
N GLU A 305 1.14 21.22 2.68
CA GLU A 305 1.62 20.41 1.57
C GLU A 305 1.70 18.93 1.98
N ILE A 306 1.09 18.06 1.17
CA ILE A 306 0.93 16.62 1.43
C ILE A 306 2.20 15.81 1.08
N ASP A 307 3.11 16.40 0.29
CA ASP A 307 4.24 15.71 -0.37
C ASP A 307 5.60 15.87 0.34
N ILE A 308 5.62 16.36 1.58
CA ILE A 308 6.86 16.45 2.39
C ILE A 308 7.11 15.16 3.16
N GLN A 309 8.25 14.54 2.87
CA GLN A 309 8.78 13.40 3.60
C GLN A 309 9.80 13.88 4.63
N ILE A 310 9.69 13.36 5.85
CA ILE A 310 10.55 13.67 6.98
C ILE A 310 11.14 12.36 7.47
N GLU A 311 12.45 12.23 7.41
CA GLU A 311 13.19 11.07 7.93
C GLU A 311 14.09 11.54 9.07
N GLN A 312 14.06 10.84 10.20
CA GLN A 312 14.93 11.13 11.34
C GLN A 312 15.85 9.93 11.60
N GLU A 313 17.15 10.20 11.64
CA GLU A 313 18.18 9.21 11.99
C GLU A 313 19.09 9.80 13.08
N GLY A 314 18.93 9.32 14.32
CA GLY A 314 19.66 9.87 15.46
C GLY A 314 19.33 11.34 15.72
N ASP A 315 20.35 12.20 15.61
CA ASP A 315 20.22 13.66 15.73
C ASP A 315 20.14 14.35 14.35
N ARG A 316 19.94 13.60 13.26
CA ARG A 316 19.78 14.15 11.91
C ARG A 316 18.34 14.10 11.46
N LEU A 317 17.87 15.18 10.85
CA LEU A 317 16.52 15.31 10.30
C LEU A 317 16.61 15.68 8.83
N LEU A 318 16.21 14.77 7.94
CA LEU A 318 16.19 14.98 6.51
C LEU A 318 14.77 15.37 6.06
N LEU A 319 14.67 16.53 5.41
CA LEU A 319 13.43 17.05 4.83
C LEU A 319 13.51 16.91 3.31
N THR A 320 12.61 16.13 2.71
CA THR A 320 12.54 15.99 1.24
C THR A 320 11.12 16.20 0.76
N GLY A 321 10.96 16.64 -0.48
CA GLY A 321 9.64 16.88 -1.06
C GLY A 321 9.68 17.99 -2.10
N ARG A 322 8.51 18.45 -2.51
CA ARG A 322 8.35 19.58 -3.43
C ARG A 322 7.43 20.62 -2.80
N VAL A 323 7.79 21.89 -2.94
CA VAL A 323 6.96 23.01 -2.51
C VAL A 323 6.90 24.08 -3.58
N CYS A 324 5.79 24.80 -3.63
CA CYS A 324 5.67 25.96 -4.49
C CYS A 324 6.23 27.21 -3.79
N GLY A 325 7.32 27.77 -4.31
CA GLY A 325 7.98 28.97 -3.75
C GLY A 325 8.98 28.71 -2.63
N SER A 326 10.03 29.53 -2.57
CA SER A 326 11.14 29.40 -1.61
C SER A 326 10.72 29.71 -0.17
N GLU A 327 9.81 30.65 0.02
CA GLU A 327 9.27 31.05 1.33
C GLU A 327 8.66 29.86 2.10
N ARG A 328 8.03 28.90 1.39
CA ARG A 328 7.47 27.69 2.00
C ARG A 328 8.54 26.71 2.45
N SER A 329 9.62 26.55 1.69
CA SER A 329 10.75 25.70 2.09
C SER A 329 11.40 26.23 3.38
N GLU A 330 11.59 27.54 3.46
CA GLU A 330 12.13 28.22 4.65
C GLU A 330 11.20 28.11 5.86
N ALA A 331 9.89 28.22 5.66
CA ALA A 331 8.90 28.04 6.72
C ALA A 331 8.91 26.61 7.30
N ILE A 332 9.07 25.59 6.45
CA ILE A 332 9.16 24.18 6.87
C ILE A 332 10.44 23.93 7.66
N GLU A 333 11.58 24.46 7.21
CA GLU A 333 12.85 24.32 7.92
C GLU A 333 12.80 25.00 9.29
N LYS A 334 12.21 26.19 9.37
CA LYS A 334 12.03 26.91 10.64
C LYS A 334 11.16 26.12 11.62
N LEU A 335 10.04 25.58 11.14
CA LEU A 335 9.15 24.75 11.96
C LEU A 335 9.86 23.46 12.41
N ALA A 336 10.65 22.83 11.54
CA ALA A 336 11.45 21.67 11.92
C ALA A 336 12.48 22.00 13.02
N ARG A 337 13.11 23.17 12.96
CA ARG A 337 14.07 23.66 13.97
C ARG A 337 13.43 24.01 15.31
N GLU A 338 12.17 24.46 15.31
CA GLU A 338 11.40 24.70 16.54
C GLU A 338 11.09 23.40 17.30
N TYR A 339 10.81 22.31 16.57
CA TYR A 339 10.48 21.01 17.17
C TYR A 339 11.71 20.14 17.46
N PHE A 340 12.79 20.30 16.68
CA PHE A 340 14.04 19.57 16.86
C PHE A 340 15.23 20.54 17.03
N PRO A 341 15.31 21.30 18.14
CA PRO A 341 16.31 22.35 18.33
C PRO A 341 17.76 21.83 18.44
N LYS A 342 17.94 20.53 18.68
CA LYS A 342 19.24 19.87 18.80
C LYS A 342 19.60 19.01 17.58
N ALA A 343 18.73 18.90 16.59
CA ALA A 343 18.98 18.08 15.42
C ALA A 343 19.72 18.87 14.32
N GLU A 344 20.61 18.19 13.60
CA GLU A 344 21.20 18.64 12.35
C GLU A 344 20.16 18.45 11.24
N ILE A 345 19.59 19.57 10.75
CA ILE A 345 18.52 19.56 9.75
C ILE A 345 19.13 19.68 8.36
N GLU A 346 18.89 18.69 7.51
CA GLU A 346 19.26 18.69 6.09
C GLU A 346 17.99 18.93 5.25
N ASN A 347 17.87 20.12 4.65
CA ASN A 347 16.73 20.48 3.82
C ASN A 347 17.02 20.24 2.33
N LYS A 348 16.40 19.21 1.74
CA LYS A 348 16.47 18.87 0.32
C LYS A 348 15.13 19.05 -0.39
N ILE A 349 14.27 19.93 0.12
CA ILE A 349 13.00 20.26 -0.51
C ILE A 349 13.26 21.01 -1.82
N LYS A 350 12.67 20.52 -2.92
CA LYS A 350 12.77 21.17 -4.23
C LYS A 350 11.68 22.23 -4.36
N VAL A 351 12.10 23.47 -4.63
CA VAL A 351 11.20 24.58 -4.93
C VAL A 351 10.79 24.50 -6.39
N VAL A 352 9.48 24.42 -6.66
CA VAL A 352 8.90 24.46 -7.99
C VAL A 352 8.18 25.80 -8.16
N SER A 353 8.41 26.50 -9.26
CA SER A 353 7.60 27.67 -9.66
C SER A 353 6.46 27.19 -10.55
N ILE A 354 5.23 27.49 -10.19
CA ILE A 354 4.08 27.35 -11.11
C ILE A 354 4.05 28.64 -11.93
N GLU A 355 4.32 28.54 -13.23
CA GLU A 355 3.97 29.62 -14.16
C GLU A 355 2.46 29.57 -14.42
N GLU A 356 1.79 30.72 -14.39
CA GLU A 356 0.36 30.80 -14.72
C GLU A 356 0.13 30.27 -16.15
N PRO A 357 -0.90 29.44 -16.36
CA PRO A 357 -1.24 29.03 -17.72
C PRO A 357 -1.64 30.27 -18.53
N PRO A 358 -1.20 30.40 -19.80
CA PRO A 358 -1.59 31.54 -20.62
C PRO A 358 -3.12 31.58 -20.77
N ASP A 359 -3.68 32.78 -20.67
CA ASP A 359 -5.13 33.07 -20.58
C ASP A 359 -6.00 32.55 -21.74
N THR A 360 -5.44 31.91 -22.77
CA THR A 360 -6.21 31.52 -23.95
C THR A 360 -5.70 30.23 -24.57
N GLU A 361 -6.42 29.13 -24.33
CA GLU A 361 -6.39 27.95 -25.20
C GLU A 361 -7.20 28.25 -26.46
N VAL A 362 -6.52 28.50 -27.58
CA VAL A 362 -7.18 28.54 -28.89
C VAL A 362 -7.33 27.11 -29.38
N LEU A 363 -8.53 26.55 -29.25
CA LEU A 363 -8.90 25.29 -29.89
C LEU A 363 -8.87 25.49 -31.41
N THR A 364 -7.98 24.76 -32.10
CA THR A 364 -7.92 24.69 -33.57
C THR A 364 -8.42 23.35 -34.09
#